data_AF-A0A3C1ZG11-F1
#
_entry.id   AF-A0A3C1ZG11-F1
#
_cell.length_a   1.000
_cell.length_b   1.000
_cell.length_c   1.000
_cell.angle_alpha   90.00
_cell.angle_beta   90.00
_cell.angle_gamma   90.00
#
_symmetry.space_group_name_H-M   'P 1'
#
loop_
_entity.id
_entity.type
_entity.pdbx_description
1 polymer ?
#
loop_
_entity_poly.entity_id
_entity_poly.type
_entity_poly.pdbx_seq_one_letter_code
_entity_poly.pdbx_strand_id
1 'polypeptide(L)'
;MKKNSRDSASSSIERSFQIQIPAILQILIVFVLVVFLTSRKIHLGIAAILGGLAIALWRDLSLAKIAAIILGDVFSADTILLVCLMSLIMVFSSGMKKAGAMDRFARSIIAVAPSQRLAIALAPMLIGTLPVPGGAILSAPLVESMDTEGRMGAEGLSAANFYFRHNLELLWPLFPAFVMNLSLAKISAIKLF
;
A
#
# COMPACT_ATOMS: atom_id res chain seq x y z
N MET A 1 51.35 -27.08 32.04
CA MET A 1 49.96 -27.05 31.52
C MET A 1 49.70 -25.72 30.81
N LYS A 2 49.93 -25.65 29.50
CA LYS A 2 49.79 -24.41 28.70
C LYS A 2 49.11 -24.77 27.37
N LYS A 3 47.81 -25.08 27.44
CA LYS A 3 46.96 -25.39 26.28
C LYS A 3 45.53 -24.98 26.63
N ASN A 4 45.21 -23.67 26.54
CA ASN A 4 43.80 -23.25 26.50
C ASN A 4 43.52 -21.81 26.01
N SER A 5 44.45 -21.12 25.35
CA SER A 5 44.22 -19.73 24.91
C SER A 5 44.12 -19.54 23.39
N ARG A 6 44.28 -20.59 22.58
CA ARG A 6 44.15 -20.51 21.11
C ARG A 6 42.77 -20.94 20.60
N ASP A 7 42.05 -21.78 21.36
CA ASP A 7 40.77 -22.33 20.91
C ASP A 7 39.60 -21.33 21.10
N SER A 8 39.66 -20.42 22.09
CA SER A 8 38.61 -19.40 22.27
C SER A 8 38.68 -18.24 21.27
N ALA A 9 39.85 -17.98 20.68
CA ALA A 9 40.01 -16.98 19.63
C ALA A 9 39.46 -17.48 18.29
N SER A 10 39.58 -18.79 18.01
CA SER A 10 39.06 -19.40 16.79
C SER A 10 37.52 -19.38 16.73
N SER A 11 36.85 -19.65 17.85
CA SER A 11 35.37 -19.65 17.93
C SER A 11 34.75 -18.26 17.89
N SER A 12 35.54 -17.22 18.17
CA SER A 12 35.15 -15.81 18.07
C SER A 12 35.28 -15.29 16.64
N ILE A 13 36.32 -15.73 15.92
CA ILE A 13 36.60 -15.36 14.54
C ILE A 13 35.67 -16.12 13.57
N GLU A 14 35.35 -17.38 13.84
CA GLU A 14 34.42 -18.16 13.00
C GLU A 14 32.98 -17.64 13.01
N ARG A 15 32.53 -16.94 14.06
CA ARG A 15 31.20 -16.28 14.06
C ARG A 15 31.13 -15.01 13.22
N SER A 16 32.28 -14.47 12.82
CA SER A 16 32.35 -13.20 12.06
C SER A 16 32.40 -13.36 10.55
N PHE A 17 32.37 -14.60 10.05
CA PHE A 17 32.35 -14.94 8.62
C PHE A 17 31.02 -15.53 8.15
N GLN A 18 29.92 -15.24 8.84
CA GLN A 18 28.62 -15.34 8.18
C GLN A 18 28.61 -14.27 7.08
N ILE A 19 28.45 -14.70 5.83
CA ILE A 19 28.15 -13.82 4.71
C ILE A 19 26.94 -12.97 5.12
N GLN A 20 27.18 -11.74 5.59
CA GLN A 20 26.12 -10.80 5.86
C GLN A 20 25.57 -10.39 4.50
N ILE A 21 24.63 -11.19 4.02
CA ILE A 21 23.80 -10.82 2.88
C ILE A 21 23.24 -9.44 3.23
N PRO A 22 23.52 -8.40 2.41
CA PRO A 22 23.01 -7.07 2.68
C PRO A 22 21.50 -7.12 2.90
N ALA A 23 20.97 -6.39 3.87
CA ALA A 23 19.55 -6.41 4.21
C ALA A 23 18.66 -6.15 2.98
N ILE A 24 19.13 -5.31 2.06
CA ILE A 24 18.47 -5.02 0.78
C ILE A 24 18.27 -6.29 -0.07
N LEU A 25 19.24 -7.21 -0.09
CA LEU A 25 19.15 -8.44 -0.89
C LEU A 25 18.20 -9.44 -0.22
N GLN A 26 18.17 -9.51 1.12
CA GLN A 26 17.18 -10.32 1.84
C GLN A 26 15.76 -9.84 1.55
N ILE A 27 15.53 -8.53 1.62
CA ILE A 27 14.25 -7.90 1.29
C ILE A 27 13.88 -8.20 -0.17
N LEU A 28 14.84 -8.08 -1.10
CA LEU A 28 14.59 -8.36 -2.52
C LEU A 28 14.17 -9.82 -2.75
N ILE A 29 14.84 -10.77 -2.10
CA ILE A 29 14.50 -12.20 -2.22
C ILE A 29 13.09 -12.47 -1.68
N VAL A 30 12.74 -11.89 -0.52
CA VAL A 30 11.41 -12.03 0.07
C VAL A 30 10.35 -11.37 -0.81
N PHE A 31 10.65 -10.22 -1.39
CA PHE A 31 9.76 -9.56 -2.35
C PHE A 31 9.51 -10.44 -3.58
N VAL A 32 10.57 -11.02 -4.17
CA VAL A 32 10.44 -11.97 -5.29
C VAL A 32 9.61 -13.19 -4.90
N LEU A 33 9.78 -13.71 -3.68
CA LEU A 33 8.96 -14.81 -3.16
C LEU A 33 7.48 -14.42 -3.10
N VAL A 34 7.15 -13.25 -2.54
CA VAL A 34 5.76 -12.76 -2.45
C VAL A 34 5.16 -12.63 -3.85
N VAL A 35 5.87 -11.98 -4.79
CA VAL A 35 5.44 -11.83 -6.19
C VAL A 35 5.24 -13.18 -6.86
N PHE A 36 6.17 -14.13 -6.66
CA PHE A 36 6.06 -15.47 -7.20
C PHE A 36 4.82 -16.20 -6.66
N LEU A 37 4.58 -16.16 -5.35
CA LEU A 37 3.39 -16.78 -4.75
C LEU A 37 2.10 -16.15 -5.30
N THR A 38 2.03 -14.82 -5.40
CA THR A 38 0.87 -14.13 -5.98
C THR A 38 0.68 -14.45 -7.46
N SER A 39 1.76 -14.61 -8.24
CA SER A 39 1.68 -15.05 -9.65
C SER A 39 1.07 -16.44 -9.81
N ARG A 40 1.14 -17.28 -8.76
CA ARG A 40 0.50 -18.61 -8.68
C ARG A 40 -0.94 -18.55 -8.17
N LYS A 41 -1.59 -17.38 -8.21
CA LYS A 41 -2.96 -17.13 -7.72
C LYS A 41 -3.13 -17.33 -6.21
N ILE A 42 -2.05 -17.33 -5.42
CA ILE A 42 -2.14 -17.29 -3.96
C ILE A 42 -2.58 -15.89 -3.56
N HIS A 43 -3.55 -15.81 -2.65
CA HIS A 43 -4.05 -14.54 -2.14
C HIS A 43 -2.90 -13.67 -1.60
N LEU A 44 -2.87 -12.39 -1.98
CA LEU A 44 -1.78 -11.47 -1.64
C LEU A 44 -1.51 -11.42 -0.12
N GLY A 45 -2.57 -11.41 0.70
CA GLY A 45 -2.43 -11.42 2.16
C GLY A 45 -1.71 -12.66 2.69
N ILE A 46 -1.96 -13.84 2.11
CA ILE A 46 -1.28 -15.09 2.50
C ILE A 46 0.18 -15.04 2.05
N ALA A 47 0.42 -14.60 0.82
CA ALA A 47 1.78 -14.43 0.29
C ALA A 47 2.61 -13.47 1.16
N ALA A 48 2.00 -12.35 1.59
CA ALA A 48 2.64 -11.38 2.48
C ALA A 48 2.95 -11.97 3.87
N ILE A 49 2.04 -12.73 4.47
CA ILE A 49 2.28 -13.43 5.75
C ILE A 49 3.45 -14.42 5.61
N LEU A 50 3.46 -15.21 4.53
CA LEU A 50 4.55 -16.16 4.27
C LEU A 50 5.90 -15.45 4.05
N GLY A 51 5.91 -14.32 3.34
CA GLY A 51 7.10 -13.49 3.17
C GLY A 51 7.60 -12.90 4.49
N GLY A 52 6.68 -12.39 5.33
CA GLY A 52 6.99 -11.89 6.67
C GLY A 52 7.54 -12.97 7.60
N LEU A 53 6.98 -14.18 7.54
CA LEU A 53 7.49 -15.32 8.28
C LEU A 53 8.87 -15.75 7.77
N ALA A 54 9.06 -15.78 6.44
CA ALA A 54 10.34 -16.11 5.83
C ALA A 54 11.46 -15.15 6.28
N ILE A 55 11.20 -13.83 6.28
CA ILE A 55 12.22 -12.86 6.74
C ILE A 55 12.44 -12.94 8.25
N ALA A 56 11.39 -13.17 9.05
CA ALA A 56 11.52 -13.31 10.50
C ALA A 56 12.37 -14.53 10.88
N LEU A 57 12.14 -15.67 10.20
CA LEU A 57 12.93 -16.88 10.38
C LEU A 57 14.37 -16.69 9.86
N TRP A 58 14.57 -16.01 8.74
CA TRP A 58 15.92 -15.69 8.22
C TRP A 58 16.71 -14.78 9.17
N ARG A 59 16.03 -13.92 9.92
CA ARG A 59 16.67 -13.06 10.94
C ARG A 59 16.82 -13.74 12.30
N ASP A 60 16.63 -15.06 12.36
CA ASP A 60 16.74 -15.89 13.57
C ASP A 60 15.86 -15.39 14.73
N LEU A 61 14.68 -14.84 14.43
CA LEU A 61 13.71 -14.49 15.48
C LEU A 61 13.16 -15.76 16.12
N SER A 62 13.12 -15.79 17.46
CA SER A 62 12.47 -16.88 18.18
C SER A 62 10.96 -16.90 17.91
N LEU A 63 10.37 -18.09 17.88
CA LEU A 63 8.93 -18.27 17.65
C LEU A 63 8.07 -17.44 18.62
N ALA A 64 8.49 -17.32 19.88
CA ALA A 64 7.83 -16.48 20.88
C ALA A 64 7.84 -14.99 20.50
N LYS A 65 8.94 -14.48 19.94
CA LYS A 65 9.01 -13.09 19.46
C LYS A 65 8.15 -12.87 18.23
N ILE A 66 8.15 -13.83 17.30
CA ILE A 66 7.30 -13.77 16.10
C ILE A 66 5.82 -13.69 16.51
N ALA A 67 5.38 -14.57 17.41
CA ALA A 67 4.01 -14.56 17.92
C ALA A 67 3.68 -13.23 18.64
N ALA A 68 4.58 -12.73 19.48
CA ALA A 68 4.39 -11.45 20.17
C ALA A 68 4.26 -10.27 19.19
N ILE A 69 5.07 -10.23 18.12
CA ILE A 69 4.97 -9.20 17.08
C ILE A 69 3.63 -9.29 16.36
N ILE A 70 3.24 -10.49 15.91
CA ILE A 70 1.98 -10.69 15.19
C ILE A 70 0.79 -10.26 16.05
N LEU A 71 0.72 -10.71 17.31
CA LEU A 71 -0.36 -10.33 18.20
C LEU A 71 -0.34 -8.83 18.49
N GLY A 72 0.83 -8.25 18.75
CA GLY A 72 0.98 -6.81 18.97
C GLY A 72 0.48 -5.98 17.79
N ASP A 73 0.77 -6.41 16.57
CA ASP A 73 0.38 -5.69 15.35
C ASP A 73 -1.11 -5.84 15.05
N VAL A 74 -1.65 -7.06 15.18
CA VAL A 74 -3.09 -7.34 14.99
C VAL A 74 -3.97 -6.54 15.95
N PHE A 75 -3.53 -6.39 17.20
CA PHE A 75 -4.26 -5.62 18.22
C PHE A 75 -3.78 -4.17 18.37
N SER A 76 -2.92 -3.70 17.47
CA SER A 76 -2.50 -2.30 17.46
C SER A 76 -3.67 -1.38 17.12
N ALA A 77 -3.70 -0.21 17.76
CA ALA A 77 -4.74 0.79 17.50
C ALA A 77 -4.75 1.21 16.02
N ASP A 78 -3.58 1.31 15.39
CA ASP A 78 -3.44 1.70 13.98
C ASP A 78 -4.04 0.64 13.04
N THR A 79 -3.78 -0.64 13.28
CA THR A 79 -4.34 -1.74 12.47
C THR A 79 -5.85 -1.81 12.62
N ILE A 80 -6.36 -1.72 13.86
CA ILE A 80 -7.80 -1.72 14.13
C ILE A 80 -8.45 -0.50 13.47
N LEU A 81 -7.87 0.68 13.61
CA LEU A 81 -8.36 1.91 13.01
C LEU A 81 -8.41 1.78 11.48
N LEU A 82 -7.37 1.24 10.86
CA LEU A 82 -7.32 1.02 9.41
C LEU A 82 -8.42 0.07 8.95
N VAL A 83 -8.59 -1.08 9.61
CA VAL A 83 -9.64 -2.06 9.28
C VAL A 83 -11.04 -1.45 9.45
N CYS A 84 -11.26 -0.70 10.53
CA CYS A 84 -12.50 0.02 10.77
C CYS A 84 -12.77 1.04 9.66
N LEU A 85 -11.82 1.94 9.38
CA LEU A 85 -11.97 2.98 8.36
C LEU A 85 -12.24 2.37 6.98
N MET A 86 -11.56 1.29 6.64
CA MET A 86 -11.78 0.54 5.41
C MET A 86 -13.21 0.01 5.32
N SER A 87 -13.67 -0.61 6.40
CA SER A 87 -15.02 -1.18 6.51
C SER A 87 -16.09 -0.10 6.39
N LEU A 88 -15.92 1.03 7.08
CA LEU A 88 -16.84 2.17 7.02
C LEU A 88 -16.90 2.77 5.61
N ILE A 89 -15.76 2.95 4.92
CA ILE A 89 -15.75 3.47 3.56
C ILE A 89 -16.44 2.50 2.58
N MET A 90 -16.26 1.19 2.75
CA MET A 90 -16.98 0.20 1.95
C MET A 90 -18.50 0.26 2.18
N VAL A 91 -18.93 0.36 3.44
CA VAL A 91 -20.35 0.52 3.79
C VAL A 91 -20.91 1.81 3.22
N PHE A 92 -20.17 2.93 3.34
CA PHE A 92 -20.55 4.22 2.79
C PHE A 92 -20.67 4.18 1.25
N SER A 93 -19.65 3.67 0.56
CA SER A 93 -19.63 3.53 -0.91
C SER A 93 -20.81 2.67 -1.40
N SER A 94 -21.03 1.52 -0.76
CA SER A 94 -22.17 0.63 -1.05
C SER A 94 -23.52 1.30 -0.77
N GLY A 95 -23.63 2.02 0.34
CA GLY A 95 -24.82 2.80 0.70
C GLY A 95 -25.13 3.89 -0.32
N MET A 96 -24.12 4.64 -0.76
CA MET A 96 -24.28 5.67 -1.80
C MET A 96 -24.73 5.07 -3.14
N LYS A 97 -24.16 3.91 -3.54
CA LYS A 97 -24.57 3.21 -4.77
C LYS A 97 -26.04 2.76 -4.66
N LYS A 98 -26.43 2.13 -3.55
CA LYS A 98 -27.81 1.68 -3.31
C LYS A 98 -28.83 2.83 -3.21
N ALA A 99 -28.45 3.96 -2.63
CA ALA A 99 -29.33 5.12 -2.48
C ALA A 99 -29.44 5.99 -3.77
N GLY A 100 -28.76 5.62 -4.85
CA GLY A 100 -28.63 6.43 -6.07
C GLY A 100 -27.86 7.75 -5.87
N ALA A 101 -27.22 7.92 -4.70
CA ALA A 101 -26.43 9.10 -4.39
C ALA A 101 -25.14 9.14 -5.23
N MET A 102 -24.55 7.98 -5.52
CA MET A 102 -23.39 7.86 -6.40
C MET A 102 -23.69 8.42 -7.80
N ASP A 103 -24.82 8.03 -8.39
CA ASP A 103 -25.20 8.51 -9.74
C ASP A 103 -25.55 9.99 -9.75
N ARG A 104 -26.21 10.49 -8.69
CA ARG A 104 -26.47 11.93 -8.54
C ARG A 104 -25.15 12.71 -8.47
N PHE A 105 -24.19 12.23 -7.69
CA PHE A 105 -22.88 12.85 -7.57
C PHE A 105 -22.11 12.81 -8.90
N ALA A 106 -22.12 11.68 -9.60
CA ALA A 106 -21.52 11.52 -10.92
C ALA A 106 -22.08 12.52 -11.93
N ARG A 107 -23.42 12.65 -12.00
CA ARG A 107 -24.10 13.60 -12.88
C ARG A 107 -23.75 15.05 -12.56
N SER A 108 -23.64 15.41 -11.29
CA SER A 108 -23.22 16.77 -10.89
C SER A 108 -21.80 17.09 -11.36
N ILE A 109 -20.87 16.15 -11.27
CA ILE A 109 -19.51 16.34 -11.79
C ILE A 109 -19.53 16.49 -13.32
N ILE A 110 -20.27 15.63 -14.02
CA ILE A 110 -20.40 15.71 -15.49
C ILE A 110 -20.99 17.06 -15.92
N ALA A 111 -21.99 17.56 -15.21
CA ALA A 111 -22.68 18.81 -15.55
C ALA A 111 -21.78 20.05 -15.44
N VAL A 112 -20.78 20.03 -14.53
CA VAL A 112 -19.84 21.13 -14.35
C VAL A 112 -18.58 20.95 -15.22
N ALA A 113 -18.25 19.72 -15.59
CA ALA A 113 -17.10 19.43 -16.42
C ALA A 113 -17.30 19.90 -17.88
N PRO A 114 -16.26 20.46 -18.53
CA PRO A 114 -16.28 20.79 -19.96
C PRO A 114 -16.61 19.61 -20.89
N SER A 115 -16.35 18.37 -20.46
CA SER A 115 -16.72 17.16 -21.19
C SER A 115 -16.80 15.95 -20.26
N GLN A 116 -17.54 14.92 -20.65
CA GLN A 116 -17.63 13.65 -19.92
C GLN A 116 -16.25 12.98 -19.75
N ARG A 117 -15.38 13.07 -20.77
CA ARG A 117 -14.00 12.55 -20.69
C ARG A 117 -13.21 13.23 -19.57
N LEU A 118 -13.36 14.56 -19.44
CA LEU A 118 -12.70 15.29 -18.37
C LEU A 118 -13.33 15.01 -17.01
N ALA A 119 -14.65 14.81 -16.93
CA ALA A 119 -15.32 14.39 -15.70
C ALA A 119 -14.76 13.05 -15.16
N ILE A 120 -14.63 12.06 -16.05
CA ILE A 120 -14.08 10.73 -15.74
C ILE A 120 -12.61 10.81 -15.30
N ALA A 121 -11.85 11.80 -15.79
CA ALA A 121 -10.49 12.05 -15.33
C ALA A 121 -10.41 12.79 -13.99
N LEU A 122 -11.20 13.85 -13.83
CA LEU A 122 -11.19 14.71 -12.64
C LEU A 122 -11.70 13.98 -11.40
N ALA A 123 -12.68 13.10 -11.54
CA ALA A 123 -13.26 12.41 -10.38
C ALA A 123 -12.23 11.53 -9.63
N PRO A 124 -11.48 10.63 -10.28
CA PRO A 124 -10.37 9.93 -9.64
C PRO A 124 -9.24 10.86 -9.18
N MET A 125 -8.95 11.96 -9.88
CA MET A 125 -7.92 12.91 -9.41
C MET A 125 -8.30 13.52 -8.06
N LEU A 126 -9.56 13.97 -7.91
CA LEU A 126 -10.04 14.57 -6.67
C LEU A 126 -10.19 13.53 -5.55
N ILE A 127 -10.86 12.42 -5.82
CA ILE A 127 -11.07 11.35 -4.83
C ILE A 127 -9.77 10.59 -4.53
N GLY A 128 -8.82 10.62 -5.45
CA GLY A 128 -7.49 10.02 -5.31
C GLY A 128 -6.59 10.67 -4.29
N THR A 129 -6.93 11.88 -3.84
CA THR A 129 -6.30 12.52 -2.68
C THR A 129 -6.57 11.79 -1.37
N LEU A 130 -7.59 10.92 -1.34
CA LEU A 130 -7.85 10.02 -0.22
C LEU A 130 -6.82 8.87 -0.19
N PRO A 131 -6.46 8.38 1.02
CA PRO A 131 -5.54 7.26 1.18
C PRO A 131 -5.84 6.07 0.25
N VAL A 132 -4.78 5.38 -0.18
CA VAL A 132 -4.77 4.37 -1.24
C VAL A 132 -5.92 3.35 -1.19
N PRO A 133 -6.36 2.81 -0.06
CA PRO A 133 -7.44 1.84 -0.15
C PRO A 133 -8.84 2.51 -0.15
N GLY A 134 -9.01 3.69 0.47
CA GLY A 134 -10.28 4.41 0.51
C GLY A 134 -10.66 5.04 -0.84
N GLY A 135 -9.71 5.69 -1.51
CA GLY A 135 -9.98 6.32 -2.79
C GLY A 135 -10.39 5.32 -3.88
N ALA A 136 -9.82 4.11 -3.94
CA ALA A 136 -10.17 3.10 -4.96
C ALA A 136 -11.59 2.57 -4.77
N ILE A 137 -11.97 2.31 -3.51
CA ILE A 137 -13.29 1.77 -3.13
C ILE A 137 -14.41 2.77 -3.47
N LEU A 138 -14.12 4.07 -3.43
CA LEU A 138 -15.09 5.12 -3.74
C LEU A 138 -15.03 5.57 -5.21
N SER A 139 -13.84 5.67 -5.79
CA SER A 139 -13.65 6.19 -7.15
C SER A 139 -14.05 5.19 -8.23
N ALA A 140 -13.87 3.89 -8.00
CA ALA A 140 -14.27 2.84 -8.96
C ALA A 140 -15.78 2.87 -9.31
N PRO A 141 -16.71 2.81 -8.33
CA PRO A 141 -18.14 2.93 -8.64
C PRO A 141 -18.53 4.33 -9.13
N LEU A 142 -17.76 5.36 -8.80
CA LEU A 142 -18.01 6.72 -9.28
C LEU A 142 -17.75 6.86 -10.78
N VAL A 143 -16.60 6.37 -11.28
CA VAL A 143 -16.32 6.39 -12.72
C VAL A 143 -17.24 5.45 -13.49
N GLU A 144 -17.64 4.32 -12.89
CA GLU A 144 -18.65 3.41 -13.43
C GLU A 144 -19.97 4.16 -13.67
N SER A 145 -20.46 4.90 -12.67
CA SER A 145 -21.67 5.74 -12.79
C SER A 145 -21.54 6.87 -13.83
N MET A 146 -20.32 7.21 -14.27
CA MET A 146 -20.08 8.25 -15.27
C MET A 146 -20.07 7.74 -16.71
N ASP A 147 -19.88 6.44 -16.96
CA ASP A 147 -19.94 5.85 -18.31
C ASP A 147 -21.35 5.32 -18.63
N THR A 148 -22.32 6.22 -18.64
CA THR A 148 -23.74 5.89 -18.87
C THR A 148 -24.02 5.24 -20.23
N GLU A 149 -23.14 5.46 -21.21
CA GLU A 149 -23.27 4.91 -22.56
C GLU A 149 -22.42 3.65 -22.77
N GLY A 150 -21.69 3.19 -21.74
CA GLY A 150 -20.86 1.99 -21.80
C GLY A 150 -19.74 2.05 -22.85
N ARG A 151 -19.27 3.24 -23.21
CA ARG A 151 -18.34 3.45 -24.33
C ARG A 151 -16.91 3.04 -24.00
N MET A 152 -16.53 3.04 -22.72
CA MET A 152 -15.16 2.77 -22.29
C MET A 152 -14.92 1.32 -21.88
N GLY A 153 -15.99 0.59 -21.52
CA GLY A 153 -15.89 -0.76 -20.98
C GLY A 153 -15.15 -0.83 -19.64
N ALA A 154 -15.12 -2.01 -19.02
CA ALA A 154 -14.51 -2.20 -17.71
C ALA A 154 -13.00 -1.91 -17.71
N GLU A 155 -12.30 -2.27 -18.79
CA GLU A 155 -10.86 -2.05 -18.95
C GLU A 155 -10.52 -0.55 -19.03
N GLY A 156 -11.25 0.20 -19.86
CA GLY A 156 -11.05 1.64 -20.00
C GLY A 156 -11.36 2.41 -18.71
N LEU A 157 -12.42 2.02 -18.00
CA LEU A 157 -12.77 2.60 -16.70
C LEU A 157 -11.74 2.28 -15.62
N SER A 158 -11.27 1.03 -15.56
CA SER A 158 -10.21 0.62 -14.65
C SER A 158 -8.91 1.37 -14.94
N ALA A 159 -8.53 1.50 -16.20
CA ALA A 159 -7.35 2.25 -16.63
C ALA A 159 -7.47 3.75 -16.28
N ALA A 160 -8.61 4.37 -16.55
CA ALA A 160 -8.85 5.77 -16.20
C ALA A 160 -8.79 5.97 -14.67
N ASN A 161 -9.49 5.13 -13.91
CA ASN A 161 -9.48 5.18 -12.45
C ASN A 161 -8.07 5.00 -11.89
N PHE A 162 -7.33 4.00 -12.37
CA PHE A 162 -5.97 3.75 -11.93
C PHE A 162 -5.05 4.93 -12.26
N TYR A 163 -5.02 5.38 -13.52
CA TYR A 163 -4.09 6.42 -13.95
C TYR A 163 -4.36 7.74 -13.23
N PHE A 164 -5.58 8.27 -13.35
CA PHE A 164 -5.92 9.61 -12.87
C PHE A 164 -5.84 9.75 -11.35
N ARG A 165 -6.05 8.66 -10.62
CA ARG A 165 -5.96 8.67 -9.17
C ARG A 165 -4.55 8.94 -8.63
N HIS A 166 -3.50 8.53 -9.34
CA HIS A 166 -2.11 8.69 -8.89
C HIS A 166 -1.47 10.00 -9.40
N ASN A 167 -2.17 10.76 -10.26
CA ASN A 167 -1.59 11.98 -10.85
C ASN A 167 -1.23 13.05 -9.81
N LEU A 168 -2.02 13.17 -8.73
CA LEU A 168 -1.76 14.15 -7.67
C LEU A 168 -0.83 13.63 -6.58
N GLU A 169 -0.47 12.35 -6.57
CA GLU A 169 0.32 11.72 -5.49
C GLU A 169 1.67 12.42 -5.24
N LEU A 170 2.33 12.85 -6.32
CA LEU A 170 3.63 13.52 -6.27
C LEU A 170 3.55 14.98 -5.80
N LEU A 171 2.38 15.61 -5.93
CA LEU A 171 2.15 17.01 -5.56
C LEU A 171 1.39 17.16 -4.25
N TRP A 172 0.75 16.09 -3.78
CA TRP A 172 -0.12 16.13 -2.63
C TRP A 172 0.69 16.25 -1.33
N PRO A 173 0.55 17.34 -0.56
CA PRO A 173 1.41 17.60 0.61
C PRO A 173 1.30 16.53 1.70
N LEU A 174 0.16 15.83 1.74
CA LEU A 174 -0.12 14.80 2.72
C LEU A 174 0.42 13.43 2.32
N PHE A 175 0.99 13.29 1.12
CA PHE A 175 1.51 12.00 0.68
C PHE A 175 2.88 11.72 1.31
N PRO A 176 3.13 10.52 1.87
CA PRO A 176 4.37 10.23 2.59
C PRO A 176 5.64 10.46 1.76
N ALA A 177 5.58 10.17 0.45
CA ALA A 177 6.71 10.39 -0.46
C ALA A 177 7.09 11.88 -0.57
N PHE A 178 6.11 12.79 -0.61
CA PHE A 178 6.34 14.22 -0.64
C PHE A 178 7.02 14.70 0.65
N VAL A 179 6.51 14.27 1.81
CA VAL A 179 7.08 14.59 3.13
C VAL A 179 8.50 14.03 3.27
N MET A 180 8.74 12.80 2.83
CA MET A 180 10.06 12.18 2.84
C MET A 180 11.06 12.96 1.98
N ASN A 181 10.68 13.34 0.76
CA ASN A 181 11.54 14.09 -0.15
C ASN A 181 11.90 15.48 0.41
N LEU A 182 10.95 16.18 1.02
CA LEU A 182 11.21 17.44 1.72
C LEU A 182 12.21 17.27 2.87
N SER A 183 12.04 16.20 3.66
CA SER A 183 12.94 15.86 4.75
C SER A 183 14.37 15.57 4.26
N LEU A 184 14.51 14.77 3.20
CA LEU A 184 15.80 14.44 2.58
C LEU A 184 16.47 15.67 1.94
N ALA A 185 15.68 16.52 1.27
CA ALA A 185 16.16 17.77 0.66
C ALA A 185 16.42 18.88 1.69
N LYS A 186 16.01 18.70 2.95
CA LYS A 186 16.06 19.71 4.03
C LYS A 186 15.31 21.00 3.66
N ILE A 187 14.22 20.87 2.91
CA ILE A 187 13.35 21.98 2.51
C ILE A 187 12.08 21.92 3.36
N SER A 188 11.65 23.05 3.93
CA SER A 188 10.38 23.10 4.65
C SER A 188 9.21 23.12 3.68
N ALA A 189 8.11 22.42 4.00
CA ALA A 189 6.90 22.41 3.18
C ALA A 189 6.36 23.83 2.91
N ILE A 190 6.42 24.71 3.91
CA ILE A 190 5.98 26.12 3.84
C ILE A 190 6.82 26.95 2.84
N LYS A 191 8.07 26.57 2.56
CA LYS A 191 8.89 27.30 1.58
C LYS A 191 8.62 26.88 0.13
N LEU A 192 7.95 25.75 -0.08
CA LEU A 192 7.65 25.24 -1.42
C LEU A 192 6.31 25.76 -1.96
N PHE A 193 5.43 26.25 -1.09
CA PHE A 193 4.13 26.87 -1.41
C PHE A 193 4.17 28.38 -1.16
#